data_AF-A0A1I7W2W9-F1
#
_entry.id   AF-A0A1I7W2W9-F1
#
_cell.length_a   1.000
_cell.length_b   1.000
_cell.length_c   1.000
_cell.angle_alpha   90.00
_cell.angle_beta   90.00
_cell.angle_gamma   90.00
#
_symmetry.space_group_name_H-M   'P 1'
#
loop_
_entity.id
_entity.type
_entity.pdbx_description
1 polymer ?
#
loop_
_entity_poly.entity_id
_entity_poly.type
_entity_poly.pdbx_seq_one_letter_code
_entity_poly.pdbx_strand_id
1 'polypeptide(L)' 'MSGALLLSQHLKFLREHLVALPANYRSFDSNRATILYFTLSTLDVLGKLEEEVDAELRRKLIEWIYRLQLKSDSG' A
#
# COMPACT_ATOMS: atom_id res chain seq x y z
N MET A 1 -12.90 -2.74 -28.24
CA MET A 1 -13.34 -3.55 -27.09
C MET A 1 -12.89 -2.86 -25.83
N SER A 2 -13.80 -2.24 -25.08
CA SER A 2 -13.46 -1.74 -23.74
C SER A 2 -13.30 -2.96 -22.85
N GLY A 3 -12.06 -3.30 -22.48
CA GLY A 3 -11.78 -4.45 -21.61
C GLY A 3 -12.45 -4.25 -20.25
N ALA A 4 -13.22 -5.24 -19.80
CA ALA A 4 -13.82 -5.18 -18.47
C ALA A 4 -12.71 -5.16 -17.39
N LEU A 5 -12.84 -4.27 -16.41
CA LEU A 5 -11.92 -4.20 -15.29
C LEU A 5 -12.09 -5.44 -14.40
N LEU A 6 -11.01 -6.21 -14.23
CA LEU A 6 -10.99 -7.44 -13.43
C LEU A 6 -10.86 -7.11 -11.94
N LEU A 7 -11.89 -6.47 -11.38
CA LEU A 7 -11.85 -5.87 -10.04
C LEU A 7 -11.40 -6.83 -8.95
N SER A 8 -11.92 -8.07 -8.95
CA SER A 8 -11.56 -9.09 -7.96
C SER A 8 -10.07 -9.46 -7.98
N GLN A 9 -9.44 -9.46 -9.16
CA GLN A 9 -8.01 -9.75 -9.31
C GLN A 9 -7.16 -8.59 -8.81
N HIS A 10 -7.56 -7.36 -9.12
CA HIS A 10 -6.91 -6.16 -8.57
C HIS A 10 -7.00 -6.11 -7.04
N LEU A 11 -8.18 -6.37 -6.47
CA LEU A 11 -8.34 -6.38 -5.01
C LEU A 11 -7.50 -7.47 -4.34
N LYS A 12 -7.47 -8.68 -4.89
CA LYS A 12 -6.60 -9.74 -4.37
C LYS A 12 -5.12 -9.32 -4.37
N PHE A 13 -4.65 -8.76 -5.49
CA PHE A 13 -3.27 -8.29 -5.62
C PHE A 13 -2.95 -7.18 -4.61
N LEU A 14 -3.82 -6.19 -4.45
CA LEU A 14 -3.63 -5.06 -3.55
C LEU A 14 -3.63 -5.50 -2.07
N ARG A 15 -4.52 -6.44 -1.69
CA ARG A 15 -4.55 -7.02 -0.33
C ARG A 15 -3.24 -7.68 0.04
N GLU A 16 -2.65 -8.46 -0.86
CA GLU A 16 -1.34 -9.08 -0.62
C GLU A 16 -0.27 -8.01 -0.36
N HIS A 17 -0.26 -6.93 -1.16
CA HIS A 17 0.71 -5.84 -1.04
C HIS A 17 0.50 -4.93 0.18
N LEU A 18 -0.68 -4.95 0.82
CA LEU A 18 -0.93 -4.29 2.11
C LEU A 18 -0.28 -5.04 3.29
N VAL A 19 -0.14 -6.37 3.17
CA VAL A 19 0.34 -7.22 4.28
C VAL A 19 1.83 -7.53 4.12
N ALA A 20 2.24 -7.99 2.94
CA ALA A 20 3.61 -8.41 2.68
C ALA A 20 3.97 -8.32 1.20
N LEU A 21 5.17 -7.82 0.91
CA LEU A 21 5.69 -7.85 -0.45
C LEU A 21 6.30 -9.23 -0.77
N PRO A 22 6.05 -9.79 -1.97
CA PRO A 22 6.66 -11.05 -2.35
C PRO A 22 8.19 -10.92 -2.50
N ALA A 23 8.92 -12.03 -2.38
CA ALA A 23 10.39 -12.04 -2.29
C ALA A 23 11.12 -11.43 -3.51
N ASN A 24 10.48 -11.41 -4.68
CA ASN A 24 11.00 -10.75 -5.87
C ASN A 24 11.04 -9.21 -5.75
N TYR A 25 10.35 -8.60 -4.79
CA TYR A 25 10.42 -7.17 -4.49
C TYR A 25 11.60 -6.78 -3.59
N ARG A 26 12.53 -7.71 -3.29
CA ARG A 26 13.71 -7.42 -2.44
C ARG A 26 14.56 -6.25 -2.97
N SER A 27 14.68 -6.08 -4.28
CA SER A 27 15.39 -4.93 -4.87
C SER A 27 14.67 -3.59 -4.68
N PHE A 28 13.39 -3.62 -4.28
CA PHE A 28 12.56 -2.45 -4.01
C PHE A 28 12.42 -2.15 -2.52
N ASP A 29 13.30 -2.67 -1.67
CA ASP A 29 13.26 -2.45 -0.23
C ASP A 29 13.23 -0.96 0.15
N SER A 30 14.10 -0.16 -0.47
CA SER A 30 14.13 1.30 -0.30
C SER A 30 12.90 2.04 -0.85
N ASN A 31 12.05 1.35 -1.63
CA ASN A 31 10.87 1.91 -2.29
C ASN A 31 9.56 1.37 -1.69
N ARG A 32 9.60 0.69 -0.54
CA ARG A 32 8.40 0.15 0.14
C ARG A 32 7.33 1.22 0.36
N ALA A 33 7.71 2.44 0.73
CA ALA A 33 6.77 3.54 0.95
C ALA A 33 6.08 3.97 -0.36
N THR A 34 6.82 4.00 -1.47
CA THR A 34 6.28 4.27 -2.81
C THR A 34 5.29 3.19 -3.23
N ILE A 35 5.60 1.92 -3.00
CA ILE A 35 4.69 0.81 -3.30
C ILE A 35 3.41 0.94 -2.47
N LEU A 36 3.52 1.20 -1.17
CA LEU A 36 2.36 1.43 -0.30
C LEU A 36 1.49 2.59 -0.80
N TYR A 37 2.12 3.72 -1.18
CA TYR A 37 1.41 4.88 -1.73
C TYR A 37 0.54 4.51 -2.94
N PHE A 38 1.12 3.77 -3.91
CA PHE A 38 0.37 3.35 -5.10
C PHE A 38 -0.70 2.32 -4.77
N THR A 39 -0.47 1.41 -3.83
CA THR A 39 -1.48 0.44 -3.36
C THR A 39 -2.69 1.16 -2.78
N LEU A 40 -2.48 2.10 -1.84
CA LEU A 40 -3.56 2.87 -1.21
C LEU A 40 -4.28 3.76 -2.21
N SER A 41 -3.55 4.45 -3.08
CA SER A 41 -4.14 5.31 -4.12
C SER A 41 -4.98 4.51 -5.11
N THR A 42 -4.56 3.29 -5.44
CA THR A 42 -5.34 2.41 -6.33
C THR A 42 -6.63 1.97 -5.65
N LEU A 43 -6.59 1.61 -4.36
CA LEU A 43 -7.79 1.27 -3.60
C LEU A 43 -8.76 2.45 -3.51
N ASP A 44 -8.25 3.67 -3.37
CA ASP A 44 -9.06 4.88 -3.36
C ASP A 44 -9.75 5.13 -4.71
N VAL A 45 -9.00 5.04 -5.80
CA VAL A 45 -9.54 5.15 -7.18
C VAL A 45 -10.59 4.08 -7.47
N LEU A 46 -10.45 2.88 -6.89
CA LEU A 46 -11.43 1.79 -7.02
C LEU A 46 -12.64 1.95 -6.09
N GLY A 47 -12.67 2.95 -5.19
CA GLY A 47 -13.72 3.15 -4.20
C GLY A 47 -13.74 2.06 -3.11
N LYS A 48 -12.58 1.44 -2.85
CA LYS A 48 -12.41 0.28 -1.96
C LYS A 48 -11.50 0.54 -0.76
N LEU A 49 -10.91 1.73 -0.65
CA LEU A 49 -9.99 2.07 0.43
C LEU A 49 -10.56 1.81 1.83
N GLU A 50 -11.75 2.32 2.13
CA GLU A 50 -12.35 2.17 3.46
C GLU A 50 -12.84 0.74 3.76
N GLU A 51 -13.06 -0.08 2.72
CA GLU A 51 -13.40 -1.50 2.87
C GLU A 51 -12.16 -2.34 3.18
N GLU A 52 -11.03 -2.02 2.54
CA GLU A 52 -9.78 -2.79 2.63
C GLU A 52 -8.84 -2.33 3.75
N VAL A 53 -8.99 -1.08 4.22
CA VAL A 53 -8.13 -0.45 5.21
C VAL A 53 -8.98 0.02 6.39
N ASP A 54 -9.18 -0.89 7.34
CA ASP A 54 -9.86 -0.57 8.59
C ASP A 54 -9.08 0.44 9.46
N ALA A 55 -9.71 0.91 10.53
CA ALA A 55 -9.12 1.92 11.41
C ALA A 55 -7.81 1.44 12.10
N GLU A 56 -7.69 0.14 12.35
CA GLU A 56 -6.51 -0.45 12.99
C GLU A 56 -5.33 -0.48 12.03
N LEU A 57 -5.55 -1.01 10.83
CA LEU A 57 -4.55 -1.05 9.76
C LEU A 57 -4.13 0.36 9.37
N ARG A 58 -5.10 1.28 9.22
CA ARG A 58 -4.81 2.69 8.94
C ARG A 58 -3.85 3.28 9.97
N ARG A 59 -4.07 3.04 11.26
CA ARG A 59 -3.18 3.52 12.33
C ARG A 59 -1.78 2.93 12.21
N LYS A 60 -1.66 1.62 11.96
CA LYS A 60 -0.38 0.94 11.76
C LYS A 60 0.40 1.48 10.56
N LEU A 61 -0.29 1.73 9.44
CA LEU A 61 0.31 2.30 8.24
C LEU A 61 0.83 3.71 8.49
N ILE A 62 0.05 4.55 9.17
CA ILE A 62 0.47 5.91 9.56
C ILE A 62 1.72 5.87 10.46
N GLU A 63 1.72 5.03 11.50
CA GLU A 63 2.86 4.88 12.39
C GLU A 63 4.11 4.38 11.64
N TRP A 64 3.94 3.41 10.75
CA TRP A 64 5.03 2.90 9.93
C TRP A 64 5.63 3.99 9.03
N ILE A 65 4.81 4.81 8.37
CA ILE A 65 5.27 5.94 7.55
C ILE A 65 6.06 6.93 8.40
N TYR A 66 5.57 7.31 9.59
CA TYR A 66 6.27 8.25 10.46
C TYR A 66 7.60 7.72 11.00
N ARG A 67 7.71 6.40 11.21
CA ARG A 67 8.99 5.78 11.61
C ARG A 67 10.07 5.87 10.52
N LEU A 68 9.70 6.06 9.26
CA LEU A 68 10.64 6.20 8.14
C LEU A 68 11.14 7.64 7.94
N GLN A 69 10.51 8.63 8.59
CA GLN A 69 10.90 10.02 8.45
C GLN A 69 12.17 10.32 9.26
N LEU A 70 13.13 10.99 8.62
CA LEU A 70 14.27 11.57 9.31
C LEU A 70 13.77 12.71 10.21
N LYS A 71 14.23 12.74 11.45
CA LYS A 71 13.96 13.87 12.34
C LYS A 71 15.04 14.93 12.15
N SER A 72 14.68 16.19 12.36
CA SER A 72 15.57 17.35 12.20
C SER A 72 16.80 17.33 13.13
N ASP A 73 16.78 16.50 14.16
CA ASP A 73 17.85 16.26 15.13
C ASP A 73 18.69 15.00 14.82
N SER A 74 18.42 14.32 13.70
CA SER A 74 19.09 13.07 13.32
C SER A 74 20.43 13.28 12.58
N GLY A 75 21.06 14.45 12.74
CA GLY A 75 22.30 14.87 12.05
C GLY A 75 23.40 15.27 13.00
#